data_AF-A0A524A7J8-F1
#
_entry.id   AF-A0A524A7J8-F1
#
_cell.length_a   1.000
_cell.length_b   1.000
_cell.length_c   1.000
_cell.angle_alpha   90.00
_cell.angle_beta   90.00
_cell.angle_gamma   90.00
#
_symmetry.space_group_name_H-M   'P 1'
#
loop_
_entity.id
_entity.type
_entity.pdbx_description
1 polymer ?
#
loop_
_entity_poly.entity_id
_entity_poly.type
_entity_poly.pdbx_seq_one_letter_code
_entity_poly.pdbx_strand_id
1 'polypeptide(L)'
;MLKRISLSAALGLILLSLIVAFVAMVGNLRTQVYTPSQRHFIEENVYKNIAQRGVEVNFVAPAGALMPASIGALDNHISAELEVRYEDREGVTLTFYDLDFVGLYRIANTAQAMNSETEAGNVLASTITAELFFPFPGTVDMLHNVQFLVDGEEPADAQYSLQGIRWQTTLSPEEEREIEVRYKAKGVGSFAYSLDHNRRIRNLDAEIKVRGVTGTEVPNHALAPSAHTPGDDGDVFSWQYQGLIAEQDIAIELPARLSLSQKVEKMAALFASLSFLAPALMVSFLACLAVALRLSEVRLRLEHYLLMGLSFFLFYPLLIFLASVLGLTAAAALSLLVIGGLVLAFLRKVESNPQTWVYAALLMVVFLGLFSLGLLTRWRGLLLTVGGILLVGFFMQLAARFKAKEPISPPSSVEEEGPTIVEAEMGIGETRRIANPAGAYAHQVIEETFEKFCPRCGRGLLPDYTFCPGCGHDERAFLACQHCGRQHYAADRESLAFCPSCGACF
;
A
#
# COMPACT_ATOMS: atom_id res chain seq x y z
N MET A 1 53.74 -21.46 -1.20
CA MET A 1 52.48 -21.36 -0.45
C MET A 1 52.15 -19.94 0.01
N LEU A 2 53.10 -19.14 0.50
CA LEU A 2 52.87 -17.74 0.94
C LEU A 2 52.14 -16.84 -0.07
N LYS A 3 52.57 -16.79 -1.34
CA LYS A 3 51.92 -15.98 -2.40
C LYS A 3 50.45 -16.38 -2.71
N ARG A 4 50.04 -17.61 -2.37
CA ARG A 4 48.66 -18.08 -2.61
C ARG A 4 47.75 -17.74 -1.43
N ILE A 5 48.27 -17.87 -0.21
CA ILE A 5 47.58 -17.43 1.00
C ILE A 5 47.34 -15.92 0.95
N SER A 6 48.29 -15.13 0.41
CA SER A 6 48.12 -13.68 0.25
C SER A 6 47.02 -13.31 -0.74
N LEU A 7 46.81 -14.08 -1.82
CA LEU A 7 45.79 -13.76 -2.82
C LEU A 7 44.37 -14.06 -2.33
N SER A 8 44.14 -15.21 -1.72
CA SER A 8 42.82 -15.56 -1.14
C SER A 8 42.44 -14.62 0.00
N ALA A 9 43.41 -14.24 0.85
CA ALA A 9 43.21 -13.27 1.91
C ALA A 9 42.85 -11.89 1.34
N ALA A 10 43.55 -11.43 0.28
CA ALA A 10 43.24 -10.17 -0.38
C ALA A 10 41.83 -10.15 -1.00
N LEU A 11 41.43 -11.21 -1.72
CA LEU A 11 40.08 -11.31 -2.31
C LEU A 11 38.99 -11.35 -1.24
N GLY A 12 39.22 -12.06 -0.12
CA GLY A 12 38.29 -12.09 1.01
C GLY A 12 38.12 -10.72 1.66
N LEU A 13 39.22 -9.97 1.85
CA LEU A 13 39.18 -8.60 2.39
C LEU A 13 38.45 -7.64 1.45
N ILE A 14 38.68 -7.73 0.14
CA ILE A 14 37.97 -6.92 -0.86
C ILE A 14 36.46 -7.20 -0.79
N LEU A 15 36.07 -8.48 -0.77
CA LEU A 15 34.67 -8.87 -0.70
C LEU A 15 34.01 -8.36 0.59
N LEU A 16 34.67 -8.52 1.74
CA LEU A 16 34.17 -8.05 3.04
C LEU A 16 34.04 -6.52 3.04
N SER A 17 35.05 -5.80 2.56
CA SER A 17 35.03 -4.34 2.46
C SER A 17 33.87 -3.87 1.58
N LEU A 18 33.63 -4.54 0.45
CA LEU A 18 32.56 -4.19 -0.46
C LEU A 18 31.18 -4.49 0.14
N ILE A 19 31.02 -5.59 0.88
CA ILE A 19 29.80 -5.88 1.64
C ILE A 19 29.52 -4.80 2.69
N VAL A 20 30.53 -4.45 3.50
CA VAL A 20 30.40 -3.43 4.55
C VAL A 20 30.07 -2.07 3.94
N ALA A 21 30.76 -1.68 2.87
CA ALA A 21 30.51 -0.42 2.17
C ALA A 21 29.09 -0.38 1.57
N PHE A 22 28.64 -1.48 0.97
CA PHE A 22 27.29 -1.58 0.42
C PHE A 22 26.21 -1.46 1.50
N VAL A 23 26.34 -2.21 2.61
CA VAL A 23 25.38 -2.15 3.72
C VAL A 23 25.35 -0.76 4.35
N ALA A 24 26.51 -0.14 4.54
CA ALA A 24 26.59 1.22 5.07
C ALA A 24 25.95 2.25 4.11
N MET A 25 26.24 2.16 2.80
CA MET A 25 25.69 3.06 1.79
C MET A 25 24.18 2.93 1.69
N VAL A 26 23.66 1.70 1.56
CA VAL A 26 22.22 1.45 1.42
C VAL A 26 21.47 1.76 2.72
N GLY A 27 22.05 1.46 3.87
CA GLY A 27 21.50 1.84 5.17
C GLY A 27 21.35 3.35 5.34
N ASN A 28 22.29 4.13 4.80
CA ASN A 28 22.25 5.59 4.83
C ASN A 28 21.41 6.22 3.71
N LEU A 29 20.95 5.46 2.70
CA LEU A 29 20.13 6.02 1.63
C LEU A 29 18.91 6.75 2.23
N ARG A 30 18.22 6.16 3.21
CA ARG A 30 17.00 6.74 3.80
C ARG A 30 17.20 8.14 4.39
N THR A 31 18.40 8.45 4.89
CA THR A 31 18.68 9.75 5.53
C THR A 31 19.36 10.75 4.60
N GLN A 32 19.94 10.28 3.49
CA GLN A 32 20.78 11.08 2.58
C GLN A 32 20.27 11.17 1.14
N VAL A 33 19.06 10.68 0.82
CA VAL A 33 18.52 10.83 -0.55
C VAL A 33 18.40 12.30 -0.95
N TYR A 34 17.99 13.16 -0.02
CA TYR A 34 17.79 14.58 -0.28
C TYR A 34 18.86 15.46 0.35
N THR A 35 19.26 16.49 -0.40
CA THR A 35 19.96 17.64 0.17
C THR A 35 19.05 18.38 1.15
N PRO A 36 19.60 19.16 2.11
CA PRO A 36 18.78 19.94 3.04
C PRO A 36 17.80 20.89 2.34
N SER A 37 18.20 21.49 1.22
CA SER A 37 17.38 22.38 0.41
C SER A 37 16.24 21.65 -0.30
N GLN A 38 16.51 20.48 -0.90
CA GLN A 38 15.47 19.61 -1.48
C GLN A 38 14.45 19.18 -0.43
N ARG A 39 14.91 18.79 0.78
CA ARG A 39 14.04 18.39 1.87
C ARG A 39 13.13 19.52 2.30
N HIS A 40 13.70 20.72 2.49
CA HIS A 40 12.92 21.91 2.83
C HIS A 40 11.87 22.22 1.77
N PHE A 41 12.23 22.15 0.48
CA PHE A 41 11.29 22.35 -0.62
C PHE A 41 10.13 21.34 -0.61
N ILE A 42 10.39 20.06 -0.34
CA ILE A 42 9.34 19.04 -0.21
C ILE A 42 8.46 19.34 1.01
N GLU A 43 9.06 19.54 2.18
CA GLU A 43 8.33 19.77 3.44
C GLU A 43 7.44 21.00 3.38
N GLU A 44 7.88 22.08 2.72
CA GLU A 44 7.11 23.30 2.54
C GLU A 44 5.88 23.11 1.63
N ASN A 45 5.94 22.19 0.67
CA ASN A 45 4.93 22.09 -0.40
C ASN A 45 4.06 20.84 -0.34
N VAL A 46 4.50 19.76 0.31
CA VAL A 46 3.78 18.46 0.33
C VAL A 46 2.43 18.55 1.05
N TYR A 47 2.27 19.52 1.96
CA TYR A 47 1.04 19.75 2.71
C TYR A 47 0.10 20.77 2.06
N LYS A 48 0.45 21.30 0.88
CA LYS A 48 -0.38 22.29 0.15
C LYS A 48 -1.44 21.65 -0.73
N ASN A 49 -1.90 20.44 -0.39
CA ASN A 49 -3.08 19.85 -1.00
C ASN A 49 -4.33 20.62 -0.56
N ILE A 50 -5.26 20.88 -1.49
CA ILE A 50 -6.46 21.67 -1.20
C ILE A 50 -7.62 20.72 -0.88
N ALA A 51 -8.23 20.91 0.28
CA ALA A 51 -9.50 20.31 0.67
C ALA A 51 -10.50 21.43 0.94
N GLN A 52 -11.38 21.70 -0.03
CA GLN A 52 -12.44 22.70 0.07
C GLN A 52 -13.68 22.08 0.71
N ARG A 53 -14.31 22.77 1.66
CA ARG A 53 -15.60 22.35 2.23
C ARG A 53 -16.74 23.21 1.68
N GLY A 54 -17.95 22.70 1.66
CA GLY A 54 -19.12 23.50 1.29
C GLY A 54 -19.42 24.64 2.28
N VAL A 55 -20.40 25.46 1.93
CA VAL A 55 -20.91 26.50 2.80
C VAL A 55 -21.61 25.90 4.03
N GLU A 56 -21.28 26.42 5.22
CA GLU A 56 -21.92 26.06 6.47
C GLU A 56 -22.99 27.10 6.81
N VAL A 57 -24.21 26.66 7.11
CA VAL A 57 -25.33 27.55 7.48
C VAL A 57 -25.82 27.16 8.87
N ASN A 58 -25.78 28.12 9.80
CA ASN A 58 -26.25 27.98 11.17
C ASN A 58 -27.44 28.90 11.39
N PHE A 59 -28.50 28.44 12.06
CA PHE A 59 -29.66 29.29 12.36
C PHE A 59 -29.65 29.74 13.82
N VAL A 60 -29.91 31.02 14.03
CA VAL A 60 -30.06 31.63 15.35
C VAL A 60 -31.56 31.75 15.65
N ALA A 61 -32.09 30.94 16.57
CA ALA A 61 -33.50 31.04 16.92
C ALA A 61 -33.78 32.29 17.79
N PRO A 62 -35.00 32.86 17.75
CA PRO A 62 -35.37 34.08 18.49
C PRO A 62 -35.16 34.01 20.01
N ALA A 63 -35.09 32.81 20.59
CA ALA A 63 -34.88 32.58 22.02
C ALA A 63 -33.42 32.28 22.41
N GLY A 64 -32.45 32.48 21.50
CA GLY A 64 -31.03 32.20 21.75
C GLY A 64 -30.65 30.71 21.73
N ALA A 65 -31.60 29.83 21.37
CA ALA A 65 -31.31 28.42 21.14
C ALA A 65 -30.79 28.21 19.71
N LEU A 66 -29.62 27.58 19.56
CA LEU A 66 -29.18 27.06 18.27
C LEU A 66 -30.08 25.87 17.92
N MET A 67 -30.99 26.05 16.97
CA MET A 67 -31.63 24.90 16.32
C MET A 67 -30.73 24.47 15.17
N PRO A 68 -30.18 23.25 15.16
CA PRO A 68 -29.55 22.70 13.98
C PRO A 68 -30.66 22.33 12.97
N ALA A 69 -31.29 23.34 12.38
CA ALA A 69 -31.89 23.15 11.07
C ALA A 69 -30.73 23.21 10.10
N SER A 70 -30.54 22.19 9.28
CA SER A 70 -29.66 22.31 8.14
C SER A 70 -30.55 22.34 6.93
N ILE A 71 -30.81 23.54 6.44
CA ILE A 71 -31.03 23.66 5.01
C ILE A 71 -29.63 23.49 4.40
N GLY A 72 -29.22 22.22 4.27
CA GLY A 72 -28.06 21.89 3.44
C GLY A 72 -28.38 22.44 2.06
N ALA A 73 -27.39 23.08 1.42
CA ALA A 73 -27.55 23.68 0.11
C ALA A 73 -28.32 22.70 -0.79
N LEU A 74 -29.55 23.10 -1.13
CA LEU A 74 -30.50 22.21 -1.79
C LEU A 74 -29.93 21.80 -3.15
N ASP A 75 -29.37 22.80 -3.82
CA ASP A 75 -28.68 22.67 -5.08
C ASP A 75 -27.22 23.14 -4.85
N ASN A 76 -26.29 22.27 -5.18
CA ASN A 76 -24.85 22.53 -5.17
C ASN A 76 -24.36 22.46 -6.61
N HIS A 77 -23.96 23.60 -7.17
CA HIS A 77 -23.23 23.63 -8.42
C HIS A 77 -21.78 24.06 -8.17
N ILE A 78 -20.84 23.13 -8.41
CA ILE A 78 -19.43 23.30 -8.08
C ILE A 78 -18.63 23.17 -9.36
N SER A 79 -17.77 24.15 -9.65
CA SER A 79 -16.82 24.09 -10.75
C SER A 79 -15.42 24.37 -10.21
N ALA A 80 -14.50 23.44 -10.45
CA ALA A 80 -13.09 23.61 -10.15
C ALA A 80 -12.25 23.39 -11.41
N GLU A 81 -11.49 24.40 -11.81
CA GLU A 81 -10.53 24.30 -12.91
C GLU A 81 -9.11 24.31 -12.35
N LEU A 82 -8.33 23.27 -12.66
CA LEU A 82 -6.97 23.07 -12.21
C LEU A 82 -6.02 23.16 -13.41
N GLU A 83 -5.22 24.21 -13.47
CA GLU A 83 -4.14 24.34 -14.45
C GLU A 83 -2.85 23.75 -13.88
N VAL A 84 -2.52 22.53 -14.29
CA VAL A 84 -1.46 21.72 -13.68
C VAL A 84 -0.11 21.94 -14.35
N ARG A 85 0.95 22.08 -13.54
CA ARG A 85 2.33 22.24 -13.99
C ARG A 85 3.28 21.43 -13.12
N TYR A 86 4.29 20.84 -13.75
CA TYR A 86 5.39 20.19 -13.05
C TYR A 86 6.50 21.20 -12.78
N GLU A 87 6.85 21.37 -11.51
CA GLU A 87 8.00 22.20 -11.13
C GLU A 87 9.12 21.29 -10.63
N ASP A 88 10.28 21.38 -11.30
CA ASP A 88 11.53 20.75 -10.87
C ASP A 88 12.38 21.79 -10.16
N ARG A 89 12.71 21.53 -8.89
CA ARG A 89 13.72 22.27 -8.16
C ARG A 89 14.78 21.35 -7.62
N GLU A 90 16.01 21.64 -8.00
CA GLU A 90 17.21 20.94 -7.56
C GLU A 90 17.14 19.42 -7.77
N GLY A 91 16.37 18.90 -8.73
CA GLY A 91 16.23 17.45 -8.96
C GLY A 91 15.17 16.79 -8.09
N VAL A 92 14.20 17.56 -7.59
CA VAL A 92 12.94 17.11 -6.99
C VAL A 92 11.81 17.73 -7.79
N THR A 93 10.83 16.91 -8.18
CA THR A 93 9.69 17.35 -8.97
C THR A 93 8.41 17.22 -8.15
N LEU A 94 7.60 18.29 -8.14
CA LEU A 94 6.26 18.31 -7.55
C LEU A 94 5.22 18.74 -8.60
N THR A 95 3.98 18.30 -8.41
CA THR A 95 2.85 18.60 -9.29
C THR A 95 2.04 19.75 -8.68
N PHE A 96 2.26 20.97 -9.15
CA PHE A 96 1.53 22.16 -8.72
C PHE A 96 0.32 22.40 -9.63
N TYR A 97 -0.67 23.12 -9.12
CA TYR A 97 -1.75 23.65 -9.93
C TYR A 97 -2.20 25.02 -9.45
N ASP A 98 -2.66 25.85 -10.40
CA ASP A 98 -3.49 27.01 -10.10
C ASP A 98 -4.95 26.57 -10.13
N LEU A 99 -5.68 26.82 -9.05
CA LEU A 99 -7.10 26.53 -8.90
C LEU A 99 -7.93 27.77 -9.22
N ASP A 100 -8.94 27.61 -10.06
CA ASP A 100 -10.08 28.53 -10.19
C ASP A 100 -11.34 27.82 -9.66
N PHE A 101 -11.80 28.24 -8.48
CA PHE A 101 -12.92 27.61 -7.79
C PHE A 101 -14.16 28.51 -7.88
N VAL A 102 -15.30 27.88 -8.19
CA VAL A 102 -16.63 28.49 -8.20
C VAL A 102 -17.60 27.56 -7.49
N GLY A 103 -18.25 28.04 -6.44
CA GLY A 103 -19.32 27.33 -5.74
C GLY A 103 -20.60 28.14 -5.76
N LEU A 104 -21.66 27.56 -6.32
CA LEU A 104 -23.02 28.08 -6.31
C LEU A 104 -23.87 27.25 -5.35
N TYR A 105 -24.51 27.93 -4.41
CA TYR A 105 -25.29 27.32 -3.34
C TYR A 105 -26.65 27.99 -3.26
N ARG A 106 -27.73 27.19 -3.19
CA ARG A 106 -29.07 27.72 -2.88
C ARG A 106 -29.47 27.40 -1.45
N ILE A 107 -29.77 28.45 -0.68
CA ILE A 107 -30.35 28.35 0.67
C ILE A 107 -31.81 28.80 0.62
N ALA A 108 -32.67 28.17 1.40
CA ALA A 108 -34.10 28.43 1.39
C ALA A 108 -34.71 28.22 2.77
N ASN A 109 -35.52 29.16 3.25
CA ASN A 109 -36.31 28.93 4.46
C ASN A 109 -37.52 28.04 4.12
N THR A 110 -37.46 26.75 4.49
CA THR A 110 -38.54 25.80 4.20
C THR A 110 -39.74 25.91 5.16
N ALA A 111 -39.75 26.87 6.08
CA ALA A 111 -40.93 27.14 6.90
C ALA A 111 -42.06 27.63 6.00
N GLN A 112 -43.17 26.90 5.98
CA GLN A 112 -44.36 27.30 5.24
C GLN A 112 -44.97 28.55 5.87
N ALA A 113 -45.36 29.51 5.04
CA ALA A 113 -46.24 30.59 5.47
C ALA A 113 -47.58 29.97 5.85
N MET A 114 -47.78 29.70 7.15
CA MET A 114 -49.03 29.11 7.64
C MET A 114 -50.15 30.14 7.50
N ASN A 115 -50.88 30.09 6.37
CA ASN A 115 -52.15 30.77 6.19
C ASN A 115 -53.23 29.99 6.93
N SER A 116 -53.20 29.98 8.26
CA SER A 116 -54.33 29.52 9.06
C SER A 116 -54.87 30.70 9.86
N GLU A 117 -56.01 31.21 9.42
CA GLU A 117 -56.95 31.94 10.29
C GLU A 117 -57.36 30.99 11.42
N THR A 118 -56.53 30.90 12.45
CA THR A 118 -56.89 30.20 13.69
C THR A 118 -57.04 31.26 14.76
N GLU A 119 -58.27 31.40 15.25
CA GLU A 119 -58.68 32.22 16.39
C GLU A 119 -57.96 31.74 17.68
N ALA A 120 -56.69 32.07 17.83
CA ALA A 120 -55.96 32.18 19.09
C ALA A 120 -54.57 32.71 18.75
N GLY A 121 -54.37 34.00 18.98
CA GLY A 121 -53.22 34.76 18.52
C GLY A 121 -51.85 34.14 18.83
N ASN A 122 -50.95 34.37 17.87
CA ASN A 122 -49.49 34.26 17.93
C ASN A 122 -48.88 32.88 17.56
N VAL A 123 -48.96 32.52 16.28
CA VAL A 123 -47.86 31.78 15.62
C VAL A 123 -47.34 32.67 14.49
N LEU A 124 -46.36 33.52 14.82
CA LEU A 124 -45.64 34.35 13.86
C LEU A 124 -44.98 33.41 12.84
N ALA A 125 -45.26 33.63 11.55
CA ALA A 125 -44.48 33.05 10.48
C ALA A 125 -43.01 33.42 10.75
N SER A 126 -42.20 32.44 11.14
CA SER A 126 -40.94 32.74 11.82
C SER A 126 -39.87 33.07 10.79
N THR A 127 -39.61 34.36 10.59
CA THR A 127 -38.34 34.84 10.01
C THR A 127 -37.19 34.19 10.77
N ILE A 128 -36.22 33.64 10.05
CA ILE A 128 -35.07 32.96 10.64
C ILE A 128 -33.82 33.76 10.32
N THR A 129 -33.01 34.05 11.34
CA THR A 129 -31.67 34.59 11.14
C THR A 129 -30.72 33.44 10.81
N ALA A 130 -30.10 33.50 9.63
CA ALA A 130 -29.09 32.57 9.16
C ALA A 130 -27.70 33.21 9.24
N GLU A 131 -26.77 32.53 9.90
CA GLU A 131 -25.35 32.82 9.86
C GLU A 131 -24.66 31.86 8.90
N LEU A 132 -24.07 32.42 7.86
CA LEU A 132 -23.35 31.71 6.82
C LEU A 132 -21.86 31.79 7.09
N PHE A 133 -21.18 30.65 6.99
CA PHE A 133 -19.73 30.56 7.01
C PHE A 133 -19.24 29.72 5.83
N PHE A 134 -18.47 30.32 4.92
CA PHE A 134 -17.75 29.60 3.88
C PHE A 134 -16.28 29.44 4.30
N PRO A 135 -15.83 28.22 4.68
CA PRO A 135 -14.44 28.01 5.08
C PRO A 135 -13.49 27.98 3.88
N PHE A 136 -12.39 28.71 3.95
CA PHE A 136 -11.29 28.51 2.99
C PHE A 136 -10.42 27.31 3.39
N PRO A 137 -9.67 26.72 2.45
CA PRO A 137 -8.77 25.60 2.77
C PRO A 137 -7.69 26.03 3.77
N GLY A 138 -7.47 25.27 4.84
CA GLY A 138 -6.47 25.63 5.87
C GLY A 138 -5.01 25.53 5.41
N THR A 139 -4.77 24.97 4.22
CA THR A 139 -3.45 24.73 3.62
C THR A 139 -3.00 25.82 2.65
N VAL A 140 -3.87 26.80 2.36
CA VAL A 140 -3.53 27.91 1.46
C VAL A 140 -2.95 29.09 2.21
N ASP A 141 -1.79 29.57 1.76
CA ASP A 141 -1.14 30.76 2.33
C ASP A 141 -1.67 32.07 1.70
N MET A 142 -2.28 31.96 0.51
CA MET A 142 -2.74 33.09 -0.28
C MET A 142 -3.96 32.73 -1.13
N LEU A 143 -4.94 33.62 -1.13
CA LEU A 143 -6.13 33.58 -1.98
C LEU A 143 -6.13 34.81 -2.89
N HIS A 144 -6.58 34.64 -4.13
CA HIS A 144 -6.70 35.73 -5.10
C HIS A 144 -8.10 35.78 -5.66
N ASN A 145 -8.54 36.97 -6.08
CA ASN A 145 -9.84 37.19 -6.72
C ASN A 145 -11.01 36.56 -5.93
N VAL A 146 -10.98 36.74 -4.61
CA VAL A 146 -12.05 36.28 -3.72
C VAL A 146 -13.29 37.14 -3.97
N GLN A 147 -14.42 36.51 -4.25
CA GLN A 147 -15.72 37.16 -4.44
C GLN A 147 -16.80 36.36 -3.72
N PHE A 148 -17.70 37.06 -3.04
CA PHE A 148 -18.89 36.51 -2.41
C PHE A 148 -20.09 37.31 -2.88
N LEU A 149 -20.96 36.69 -3.67
CA LEU A 149 -22.16 37.34 -4.19
C LEU A 149 -23.39 36.64 -3.59
N VAL A 150 -24.38 37.45 -3.22
CA VAL A 150 -25.71 37.01 -2.81
C VAL A 150 -26.69 37.58 -3.82
N ASP A 151 -27.40 36.72 -4.53
CA ASP A 151 -28.30 37.08 -5.64
C ASP A 151 -27.63 38.00 -6.70
N GLY A 152 -26.33 37.79 -6.93
CA GLY A 152 -25.53 38.53 -7.91
C GLY A 152 -24.87 39.83 -7.42
N GLU A 153 -25.13 40.26 -6.17
CA GLU A 153 -24.51 41.45 -5.58
C GLU A 153 -23.66 41.11 -4.35
N GLU A 154 -22.57 41.84 -4.14
CA GLU A 154 -21.71 41.64 -2.96
C GLU A 154 -22.32 42.32 -1.72
N PRO A 155 -22.63 41.59 -0.65
CA PRO A 155 -23.23 42.16 0.54
C PRO A 155 -22.22 43.00 1.33
N ALA A 156 -22.63 44.21 1.73
CA ALA A 156 -21.76 45.18 2.39
C ALA A 156 -21.27 44.75 3.80
N ASP A 157 -21.94 43.77 4.41
CA ASP A 157 -21.67 43.23 5.74
C ASP A 157 -20.93 41.89 5.74
N ALA A 158 -20.50 41.40 4.56
CA ALA A 158 -19.63 40.23 4.49
C ALA A 158 -18.26 40.48 5.13
N GLN A 159 -17.83 39.55 5.98
CA GLN A 159 -16.54 39.57 6.64
C GLN A 159 -15.61 38.56 5.99
N TYR A 160 -14.50 39.04 5.46
CA TYR A 160 -13.48 38.22 4.81
C TYR A 160 -12.29 37.98 5.73
N SER A 161 -11.80 36.74 5.75
CA SER A 161 -10.60 36.34 6.47
C SER A 161 -9.94 35.16 5.75
N LEU A 162 -8.71 34.81 6.12
CA LEU A 162 -8.07 33.58 5.61
C LEU A 162 -8.76 32.31 6.11
N GLN A 163 -9.52 32.38 7.20
CA GLN A 163 -10.30 31.27 7.72
C GLN A 163 -11.57 31.02 6.89
N GLY A 164 -12.08 32.05 6.19
CA GLY A 164 -13.32 31.98 5.46
C GLY A 164 -14.07 33.31 5.37
N ILE A 165 -15.27 33.22 4.81
CA ILE A 165 -16.22 34.33 4.64
C ILE A 165 -17.36 34.13 5.63
N ARG A 166 -17.71 35.16 6.41
CA ARG A 166 -18.87 35.17 7.30
C ARG A 166 -19.87 36.21 6.86
N TRP A 167 -21.15 35.83 6.86
CA TRP A 167 -22.24 36.73 6.51
C TRP A 167 -23.49 36.34 7.30
N GLN A 168 -24.32 37.31 7.68
CA GLN A 168 -25.55 37.06 8.42
C GLN A 168 -26.72 37.67 7.67
N THR A 169 -27.84 36.94 7.60
CA THR A 169 -29.04 37.41 6.92
C THR A 169 -30.30 36.94 7.62
N THR A 170 -31.42 37.60 7.34
CA THR A 170 -32.75 37.19 7.80
C THR A 170 -33.55 36.69 6.62
N LEU A 171 -34.00 35.43 6.68
CA LEU A 171 -34.81 34.81 5.65
C LEU A 171 -36.28 34.78 6.10
N SER A 172 -37.15 35.37 5.29
CA SER A 172 -38.60 35.24 5.43
C SER A 172 -39.03 33.80 5.10
N PRO A 173 -40.24 33.35 5.53
CA PRO A 173 -40.79 32.06 5.13
C PRO A 173 -40.79 31.91 3.60
N GLU A 174 -40.35 30.74 3.12
CA GLU A 174 -40.24 30.41 1.68
C GLU A 174 -39.27 31.29 0.88
N GLU A 175 -38.49 32.17 1.54
CA GLU A 175 -37.46 32.97 0.87
C GLU A 175 -36.26 32.11 0.51
N GLU A 176 -35.83 32.20 -0.75
CA GLU A 176 -34.62 31.57 -1.27
C GLU A 176 -33.57 32.64 -1.57
N ARG A 177 -32.29 32.28 -1.38
CA ARG A 177 -31.14 33.11 -1.73
C ARG A 177 -30.11 32.26 -2.45
N GLU A 178 -29.55 32.81 -3.53
CA GLU A 178 -28.43 32.22 -4.27
C GLU A 178 -27.12 32.82 -3.76
N ILE A 179 -26.17 31.96 -3.44
CA ILE A 179 -24.85 32.34 -2.95
C ILE A 179 -23.81 31.84 -3.95
N GLU A 180 -22.98 32.76 -4.41
CA GLU A 180 -21.85 32.45 -5.28
C GLU A 180 -20.54 32.80 -4.56
N VAL A 181 -19.63 31.83 -4.51
CA VAL A 181 -18.28 32.02 -3.99
C VAL A 181 -17.28 31.72 -5.10
N ARG A 182 -16.39 32.68 -5.37
CA ARG A 182 -15.26 32.51 -6.28
C ARG A 182 -13.95 32.79 -5.57
N TYR A 183 -12.93 32.00 -5.87
CA TYR A 183 -11.57 32.34 -5.49
C TYR A 183 -10.55 31.59 -6.36
N LYS A 184 -9.32 32.10 -6.37
CA LYS A 184 -8.16 31.42 -6.94
C LYS A 184 -7.14 31.10 -5.86
N ALA A 185 -6.53 29.92 -5.96
CA ALA A 185 -5.53 29.45 -5.01
C ALA A 185 -4.46 28.62 -5.73
N LYS A 186 -3.36 28.32 -5.02
CA LYS A 186 -2.35 27.37 -5.49
C LYS A 186 -2.38 26.12 -4.64
N GLY A 187 -2.38 24.96 -5.29
CA GLY A 187 -2.35 23.67 -4.62
C GLY A 187 -1.28 22.73 -5.17
N VAL A 188 -1.06 21.62 -4.46
CA VAL A 188 -0.07 20.60 -4.80
C VAL A 188 -0.70 19.21 -4.71
N GLY A 189 -0.48 18.38 -5.74
CA GLY A 189 -0.71 16.94 -5.73
C GLY A 189 -2.16 16.47 -5.83
N SER A 190 -3.07 17.02 -5.03
CA SER A 190 -4.48 16.61 -5.01
C SER A 190 -5.43 17.77 -4.71
N PHE A 191 -6.68 17.58 -5.10
CA PHE A 191 -7.80 18.46 -4.79
C PHE A 191 -8.98 17.63 -4.31
N ALA A 192 -9.64 18.09 -3.24
CA ALA A 192 -10.84 17.49 -2.70
C ALA A 192 -11.90 18.55 -2.41
N TYR A 193 -13.16 18.16 -2.58
CA TYR A 193 -14.33 18.91 -2.17
C TYR A 193 -15.19 18.06 -1.22
N SER A 194 -15.29 18.50 0.04
CA SER A 194 -16.03 17.79 1.06
C SER A 194 -17.52 18.07 0.99
N LEU A 195 -18.29 17.00 0.95
CA LEU A 195 -19.75 17.02 0.97
C LEU A 195 -20.25 16.95 2.42
N ASP A 196 -21.48 17.39 2.64
CA ASP A 196 -22.16 17.20 3.92
C ASP A 196 -22.48 15.71 4.11
N HIS A 197 -21.68 15.03 4.93
CA HIS A 197 -21.86 13.60 5.20
C HIS A 197 -23.20 13.33 5.88
N ASN A 198 -23.83 12.21 5.52
CA ASN A 198 -25.10 11.74 6.08
C ASN A 198 -26.28 12.71 5.94
N ARG A 199 -26.19 13.65 5.00
CA ARG A 199 -27.29 14.54 4.62
C ARG A 199 -27.68 14.33 3.17
N ARG A 200 -28.96 14.56 2.90
CA ARG A 200 -29.50 14.44 1.55
C ARG A 200 -29.27 15.74 0.79
N ILE A 201 -28.44 15.67 -0.24
CA ILE A 201 -28.23 16.73 -1.23
C ILE A 201 -29.29 16.54 -2.33
N ARG A 202 -30.13 17.56 -2.60
CA ARG A 202 -31.22 17.40 -3.57
C ARG A 202 -30.68 17.36 -5.00
N ASN A 203 -29.82 18.31 -5.37
CA ASN A 203 -29.14 18.30 -6.67
C ASN A 203 -27.65 18.58 -6.45
N LEU A 204 -26.81 17.59 -6.78
CA LEU A 204 -25.36 17.76 -6.87
C LEU A 204 -24.98 17.84 -8.34
N ASP A 205 -24.36 18.94 -8.73
CA ASP A 205 -23.72 19.13 -10.03
C ASP A 205 -22.30 19.65 -9.78
N ALA A 206 -21.32 18.75 -9.81
CA ALA A 206 -19.93 19.14 -9.64
C ALA A 206 -19.13 18.80 -10.90
N GLU A 207 -18.28 19.72 -11.32
CA GLU A 207 -17.37 19.55 -12.44
C GLU A 207 -15.95 19.91 -12.03
N ILE A 208 -15.02 19.01 -12.30
CA ILE A 208 -13.59 19.25 -12.10
C ILE A 208 -12.89 19.10 -13.45
N LYS A 209 -12.28 20.19 -13.92
CA LYS A 209 -11.49 20.24 -15.14
C LYS A 209 -10.01 20.29 -14.79
N VAL A 210 -9.25 19.31 -15.24
CA VAL A 210 -7.80 19.28 -15.09
C VAL A 210 -7.18 19.59 -16.44
N ARG A 211 -6.22 20.53 -16.50
CA ARG A 211 -5.49 20.87 -17.74
C ARG A 211 -3.98 20.73 -17.59
N GLY A 212 -3.30 20.49 -18.71
CA GLY A 212 -1.84 20.42 -18.80
C GLY A 212 -1.24 19.06 -18.45
N VAL A 213 -2.07 18.13 -17.97
CA VAL A 213 -1.69 16.75 -17.65
C VAL A 213 -2.81 15.77 -17.96
N THR A 214 -2.44 14.54 -18.30
CA THR A 214 -3.35 13.40 -18.51
C THR A 214 -3.08 12.31 -17.49
N GLY A 215 -4.09 11.52 -17.14
CA GLY A 215 -3.94 10.40 -16.20
C GLY A 215 -4.18 10.83 -14.77
N THR A 216 -5.14 11.74 -14.58
CA THR A 216 -5.70 12.06 -13.27
C THR A 216 -6.53 10.87 -12.79
N GLU A 217 -6.39 10.51 -11.52
CA GLU A 217 -7.11 9.37 -10.94
C GLU A 217 -8.08 9.84 -9.85
N VAL A 218 -9.23 9.17 -9.77
CA VAL A 218 -10.17 9.33 -8.64
C VAL A 218 -9.82 8.27 -7.59
N PRO A 219 -9.46 8.64 -6.35
CA PRO A 219 -9.10 7.68 -5.32
C PRO A 219 -10.24 6.73 -4.98
N ASN A 220 -9.93 5.48 -4.62
CA ASN A 220 -10.95 4.46 -4.27
C ASN A 220 -11.84 4.82 -3.06
N HIS A 221 -11.43 5.81 -2.27
CA HIS A 221 -12.17 6.29 -1.09
C HIS A 221 -13.01 7.54 -1.38
N ALA A 222 -12.94 8.08 -2.61
CA ALA A 222 -13.69 9.23 -3.06
C ALA A 222 -14.98 8.79 -3.79
N LEU A 223 -15.94 9.69 -3.85
CA LEU A 223 -17.18 9.51 -4.60
C LEU A 223 -16.83 9.35 -6.10
N ALA A 224 -17.26 8.24 -6.69
CA ALA A 224 -17.02 7.97 -8.10
C ALA A 224 -17.71 9.03 -8.99
N PRO A 225 -17.08 9.47 -10.09
CA PRO A 225 -17.69 10.40 -11.02
C PRO A 225 -18.85 9.74 -11.78
N SER A 226 -19.87 10.53 -12.08
CA SER A 226 -20.98 10.13 -12.97
C SER A 226 -20.55 10.05 -14.43
N ALA A 227 -19.59 10.87 -14.84
CA ALA A 227 -18.97 10.85 -16.15
C ALA A 227 -17.49 11.25 -16.05
N HIS A 228 -16.67 10.66 -16.91
CA HIS A 228 -15.27 11.01 -17.09
C HIS A 228 -15.00 11.14 -18.59
N THR A 229 -14.62 12.34 -19.03
CA THR A 229 -14.28 12.63 -20.41
C THR A 229 -12.78 12.94 -20.49
N PRO A 230 -11.94 11.98 -20.90
CA PRO A 230 -10.53 12.25 -21.15
C PRO A 230 -10.42 13.15 -22.39
N GLY A 231 -9.61 14.20 -22.29
CA GLY A 231 -9.28 15.12 -23.36
C GLY A 231 -7.80 15.07 -23.74
N ASP A 232 -7.44 15.72 -24.85
CA ASP A 232 -6.07 15.72 -25.38
C ASP A 232 -5.05 16.46 -24.48
N ASP A 233 -5.53 17.42 -23.68
CA ASP A 233 -4.71 18.28 -22.80
C ASP A 233 -5.24 18.31 -21.35
N GLY A 234 -5.98 17.28 -20.94
CA GLY A 234 -6.67 17.31 -19.66
C GLY A 234 -7.82 16.34 -19.51
N ASP A 235 -8.25 16.11 -18.27
CA ASP A 235 -9.37 15.24 -17.93
C ASP A 235 -10.53 16.09 -17.37
N VAL A 236 -11.76 15.77 -17.76
CA VAL A 236 -12.97 16.38 -17.19
C VAL A 236 -13.77 15.33 -16.44
N PHE A 237 -14.02 15.61 -15.16
CA PHE A 237 -14.80 14.75 -14.27
C PHE A 237 -16.10 15.47 -13.88
N SER A 238 -17.22 14.75 -13.96
CA SER A 238 -18.53 15.30 -13.62
C SER A 238 -19.27 14.40 -12.62
N TRP A 239 -19.91 15.00 -11.62
CA TRP A 239 -20.76 14.34 -10.63
C TRP A 239 -22.15 14.97 -10.69
N GLN A 240 -23.09 14.28 -11.34
CA GLN A 240 -24.48 14.69 -11.47
C GLN A 240 -25.38 13.69 -10.76
N TYR A 241 -25.90 14.08 -9.60
CA TYR A 241 -26.75 13.23 -8.77
C TYR A 241 -28.00 13.98 -8.29
N GLN A 242 -29.12 13.26 -8.24
CA GLN A 242 -30.37 13.74 -7.66
C GLN A 242 -30.68 12.97 -6.38
N GLY A 243 -30.84 13.68 -5.26
CA GLY A 243 -31.16 13.11 -3.96
C GLY A 243 -30.02 12.27 -3.35
N LEU A 244 -28.77 12.69 -3.54
CA LEU A 244 -27.58 11.98 -3.06
C LEU A 244 -27.48 12.01 -1.53
N ILE A 245 -27.15 10.87 -0.94
CA ILE A 245 -26.63 10.76 0.43
C ILE A 245 -25.26 10.09 0.29
N ALA A 246 -24.20 10.77 0.67
CA ALA A 246 -22.83 10.28 0.53
C ALA A 246 -22.08 10.36 1.86
N GLU A 247 -21.24 9.35 2.12
CA GLU A 247 -20.21 9.39 3.16
C GLU A 247 -18.82 9.74 2.57
N GLN A 248 -18.71 9.72 1.24
CA GLN A 248 -17.46 9.95 0.52
C GLN A 248 -17.47 11.34 -0.13
N ASP A 249 -16.31 11.99 -0.10
CA ASP A 249 -16.08 13.30 -0.70
C ASP A 249 -15.70 13.18 -2.18
N ILE A 250 -15.83 14.28 -2.91
CA ILE A 250 -15.26 14.38 -4.26
C ILE A 250 -13.76 14.60 -4.11
N ALA A 251 -12.93 13.80 -4.78
CA ALA A 251 -11.49 14.02 -4.79
C ALA A 251 -10.84 13.53 -6.09
N ILE A 252 -9.77 14.20 -6.47
CA ILE A 252 -8.89 13.81 -7.58
C ILE A 252 -7.42 13.86 -7.13
N GLU A 253 -6.65 12.89 -7.60
CA GLU A 253 -5.20 12.82 -7.46
C GLU A 253 -4.53 13.10 -8.79
N LEU A 254 -3.64 14.10 -8.81
CA LEU A 254 -2.92 14.49 -10.01
C LEU A 254 -1.72 13.54 -10.25
N PRO A 255 -1.38 13.25 -11.51
CA PRO A 255 -0.28 12.36 -11.83
C PRO A 255 1.06 12.93 -11.34
N ALA A 256 1.75 12.19 -10.47
CA ALA A 256 3.06 12.57 -9.96
C ALA A 256 4.18 12.20 -10.95
N ARG A 257 5.05 13.16 -11.29
CA ARG A 257 6.32 12.88 -12.00
C ARG A 257 7.45 12.81 -11.00
N LEU A 258 7.77 11.59 -10.56
CA LEU A 258 8.86 11.40 -9.60
C LEU A 258 10.23 11.56 -10.28
N SER A 259 11.07 12.41 -9.69
CA SER A 259 12.50 12.54 -9.99
C SER A 259 13.28 11.27 -9.61
N LEU A 260 14.57 11.20 -9.99
CA LEU A 260 15.44 10.07 -9.68
C LEU A 260 15.58 9.87 -8.15
N SER A 261 15.78 10.96 -7.41
CA SER A 261 15.90 10.95 -5.94
C SER A 261 14.62 10.39 -5.30
N GLN A 262 13.46 10.90 -5.70
CA GLN A 262 12.16 10.43 -5.21
C GLN A 262 11.89 8.95 -5.54
N LYS A 263 12.30 8.48 -6.73
CA LYS A 263 12.22 7.05 -7.08
C LYS A 263 13.10 6.19 -6.19
N VAL A 264 14.32 6.64 -5.89
CA VAL A 264 15.25 5.92 -5.00
C VAL A 264 14.72 5.89 -3.58
N GLU A 265 14.19 7.00 -3.05
CA GLU A 265 13.61 7.05 -1.71
C GLU A 265 12.44 6.06 -1.57
N LYS A 266 11.50 6.06 -2.52
CA LYS A 266 10.34 5.16 -2.52
C LYS A 266 10.75 3.69 -2.44
N MET A 267 11.92 3.35 -3.00
CA MET A 267 12.47 1.99 -3.01
C MET A 267 13.50 1.74 -1.91
N ALA A 268 13.89 2.76 -1.14
CA ALA A 268 14.96 2.67 -0.15
C ALA A 268 14.67 1.64 0.94
N ALA A 269 13.41 1.54 1.40
CA ALA A 269 13.01 0.53 2.38
C ALA A 269 13.18 -0.90 1.85
N LEU A 270 12.82 -1.14 0.58
CA LEU A 270 12.97 -2.43 -0.08
C LEU A 270 14.47 -2.76 -0.25
N PHE A 271 15.27 -1.80 -0.71
CA PHE A 271 16.71 -1.98 -0.87
C PHE A 271 17.46 -2.17 0.45
N ALA A 272 17.05 -1.50 1.53
CA ALA A 272 17.61 -1.72 2.86
C ALA A 272 17.41 -3.18 3.30
N SER A 273 16.20 -3.72 3.15
CA SER A 273 15.93 -5.12 3.47
C SER A 273 16.79 -6.08 2.63
N LEU A 274 16.94 -5.79 1.33
CA LEU A 274 17.80 -6.58 0.43
C LEU A 274 19.27 -6.50 0.84
N SER A 275 19.75 -5.35 1.29
CA SER A 275 21.15 -5.15 1.66
C SER A 275 21.57 -5.99 2.87
N PHE A 276 20.67 -6.18 3.83
CA PHE A 276 20.95 -7.06 4.97
C PHE A 276 20.89 -8.55 4.59
N LEU A 277 20.06 -8.93 3.61
CA LEU A 277 19.89 -10.33 3.20
C LEU A 277 20.85 -10.77 2.09
N ALA A 278 21.36 -9.84 1.30
CA ALA A 278 22.27 -10.09 0.17
C ALA A 278 23.52 -10.90 0.56
N PRO A 279 24.22 -10.62 1.69
CA PRO A 279 25.34 -11.44 2.14
C PRO A 279 24.92 -12.89 2.46
N ALA A 280 23.76 -13.07 3.09
CA ALA A 280 23.24 -14.40 3.40
C ALA A 280 22.93 -15.18 2.11
N LEU A 281 22.27 -14.55 1.13
CA LEU A 281 21.99 -15.15 -0.18
C LEU A 281 23.27 -15.50 -0.94
N MET A 282 24.30 -14.65 -0.88
CA MET A 282 25.61 -14.93 -1.49
C MET A 282 26.27 -16.15 -0.85
N VAL A 283 26.30 -16.23 0.48
CA VAL A 283 26.87 -17.38 1.20
C VAL A 283 26.09 -18.65 0.89
N SER A 284 24.76 -18.60 0.90
CA SER A 284 23.90 -19.73 0.52
C SER A 284 24.13 -20.18 -0.92
N PHE A 285 24.28 -19.25 -1.86
CA PHE A 285 24.63 -19.56 -3.25
C PHE A 285 25.98 -20.27 -3.35
N LEU A 286 27.03 -19.71 -2.72
CA LEU A 286 28.36 -20.30 -2.73
C LEU A 286 28.38 -21.70 -2.08
N ALA A 287 27.63 -21.88 -0.99
CA ALA A 287 27.49 -23.17 -0.32
C ALA A 287 26.78 -24.19 -1.23
N CYS A 288 25.66 -23.80 -1.85
CA CYS A 288 24.92 -24.66 -2.77
C CYS A 288 25.76 -25.05 -3.99
N LEU A 289 26.49 -24.08 -4.55
CA LEU A 289 27.40 -24.31 -5.67
C LEU A 289 28.53 -25.25 -5.25
N ALA A 290 29.13 -25.06 -4.08
CA ALA A 290 30.19 -25.94 -3.57
C ALA A 290 29.72 -27.38 -3.37
N VAL A 291 28.51 -27.59 -2.81
CA VAL A 291 27.91 -28.93 -2.69
C VAL A 291 27.66 -29.53 -4.07
N ALA A 292 27.10 -28.75 -4.99
CA ALA A 292 26.79 -29.23 -6.33
C ALA A 292 28.05 -29.66 -7.11
N LEU A 293 29.13 -28.88 -6.99
CA LEU A 293 30.42 -29.18 -7.62
C LEU A 293 31.10 -30.38 -6.97
N ARG A 294 31.05 -30.52 -5.64
CA ARG A 294 31.61 -31.68 -4.93
C ARG A 294 30.92 -32.99 -5.33
N LEU A 295 29.58 -32.99 -5.44
CA LEU A 295 28.82 -34.14 -5.92
C LEU A 295 29.11 -34.46 -7.40
N SER A 296 29.60 -33.48 -8.16
CA SER A 296 30.00 -33.64 -9.56
C SER A 296 31.47 -33.99 -9.73
N GLU A 297 32.19 -34.27 -8.63
CA GLU A 297 33.64 -34.54 -8.59
C GLU A 297 34.54 -33.37 -9.08
N VAL A 298 33.97 -32.17 -9.25
CA VAL A 298 34.70 -30.98 -9.70
C VAL A 298 35.34 -30.27 -8.51
N ARG A 299 36.67 -30.16 -8.53
CA ARG A 299 37.44 -29.48 -7.47
C ARG A 299 37.86 -28.08 -7.90
N LEU A 300 37.03 -27.08 -7.58
CA LEU A 300 37.42 -25.68 -7.72
C LEU A 300 38.29 -25.23 -6.54
N ARG A 301 39.27 -24.37 -6.83
CA ARG A 301 40.07 -23.70 -5.78
C ARG A 301 39.30 -22.56 -5.14
N LEU A 302 39.62 -22.23 -3.89
CA LEU A 302 38.95 -21.17 -3.12
C LEU A 302 38.94 -19.81 -3.84
N GLU A 303 39.98 -19.48 -4.60
CA GLU A 303 40.06 -18.20 -5.32
C GLU A 303 38.93 -18.03 -6.33
N HIS A 304 38.48 -19.12 -6.98
CA HIS A 304 37.38 -19.08 -7.94
C HIS A 304 36.04 -18.84 -7.25
N TYR A 305 35.83 -19.44 -6.06
CA TYR A 305 34.63 -19.18 -5.26
C TYR A 305 34.56 -17.72 -4.80
N LEU A 306 35.69 -17.14 -4.38
CA LEU A 306 35.74 -15.74 -3.98
C LEU A 306 35.46 -14.78 -5.15
N LEU A 307 36.00 -15.06 -6.34
CA LEU A 307 35.71 -14.27 -7.55
C LEU A 307 34.25 -14.39 -7.99
N MET A 308 33.66 -15.58 -7.90
CA MET A 308 32.23 -15.78 -8.15
C MET A 308 31.37 -15.05 -7.11
N GLY A 309 31.74 -15.09 -5.83
CA GLY A 309 31.08 -14.34 -4.76
C GLY A 309 31.13 -12.84 -4.99
N LEU A 310 32.28 -12.31 -5.41
CA LEU A 310 32.44 -10.89 -5.76
C LEU A 310 31.54 -10.51 -6.94
N SER A 311 31.54 -11.32 -7.99
CA SER A 311 30.69 -11.10 -9.17
C SER A 311 29.20 -11.16 -8.80
N PHE A 312 28.80 -12.18 -8.02
CA PHE A 312 27.45 -12.33 -7.49
C PHE A 312 27.04 -11.09 -6.70
N PHE A 313 27.92 -10.57 -5.85
CA PHE A 313 27.59 -9.42 -5.02
C PHE A 313 27.40 -8.13 -5.83
N LEU A 314 28.14 -7.96 -6.94
CA LEU A 314 27.99 -6.81 -7.85
C LEU A 314 26.60 -6.70 -8.50
N PHE A 315 25.79 -7.77 -8.46
CA PHE A 315 24.39 -7.74 -8.88
C PHE A 315 23.55 -6.72 -8.11
N TYR A 316 23.72 -6.65 -6.79
CA TYR A 316 22.89 -5.79 -5.93
C TYR A 316 23.08 -4.29 -6.17
N PRO A 317 24.32 -3.73 -6.19
CA PRO A 317 24.51 -2.32 -6.51
C PRO A 317 24.09 -2.00 -7.96
N LEU A 318 24.34 -2.91 -8.92
CA LEU A 318 23.89 -2.71 -10.29
C LEU A 318 22.36 -2.67 -10.38
N LEU A 319 21.67 -3.58 -9.69
CA LEU A 319 20.21 -3.62 -9.60
C LEU A 319 19.64 -2.31 -9.02
N ILE A 320 20.18 -1.82 -7.91
CA ILE A 320 19.70 -0.58 -7.27
C ILE A 320 19.82 0.62 -8.23
N PHE A 321 20.98 0.76 -8.88
CA PHE A 321 21.21 1.84 -9.82
C PHE A 321 20.26 1.74 -11.03
N LEU A 322 20.17 0.56 -11.64
CA LEU A 322 19.37 0.38 -12.85
C LEU A 322 17.87 0.45 -12.58
N ALA A 323 17.41 0.06 -11.39
CA ALA A 323 16.00 0.15 -10.98
C ALA A 323 15.50 1.60 -10.93
N SER A 324 16.39 2.55 -10.63
CA SER A 324 16.05 3.98 -10.62
C SER A 324 15.82 4.56 -12.03
N VAL A 325 16.39 3.92 -13.07
CA VAL A 325 16.34 4.39 -14.46
C VAL A 325 15.33 3.61 -15.32
N LEU A 326 15.38 2.28 -15.28
CA LEU A 326 14.61 1.40 -16.19
C LEU A 326 13.38 0.77 -15.53
N GLY A 327 13.17 1.00 -14.23
CA GLY A 327 12.18 0.28 -13.42
C GLY A 327 12.68 -1.08 -12.95
N LEU A 328 12.05 -1.62 -11.91
CA LEU A 328 12.56 -2.76 -11.15
C LEU A 328 12.70 -4.05 -11.98
N THR A 329 11.72 -4.37 -12.82
CA THR A 329 11.70 -5.62 -13.59
C THR A 329 12.76 -5.65 -14.70
N ALA A 330 12.85 -4.58 -15.48
CA ALA A 330 13.87 -4.43 -16.51
C ALA A 330 15.28 -4.37 -15.90
N ALA A 331 15.43 -3.67 -14.78
CA ALA A 331 16.68 -3.63 -14.03
C ALA A 331 17.12 -5.01 -13.54
N ALA A 332 16.22 -5.80 -12.96
CA ALA A 332 16.52 -7.15 -12.51
C ALA A 332 16.93 -8.07 -13.66
N ALA A 333 16.20 -8.03 -14.78
CA ALA A 333 16.53 -8.83 -15.95
C ALA A 333 17.91 -8.48 -16.52
N LEU A 334 18.20 -7.19 -16.66
CA LEU A 334 19.47 -6.72 -17.23
C LEU A 334 20.65 -6.98 -16.27
N SER A 335 20.48 -6.74 -14.97
CA SER A 335 21.50 -7.07 -13.97
C SER A 335 21.77 -8.57 -13.89
N LEU A 336 20.74 -9.41 -13.97
CA LEU A 336 20.88 -10.86 -14.01
C LEU A 336 21.62 -11.32 -15.27
N LEU A 337 21.33 -10.73 -16.42
CA LEU A 337 22.00 -11.05 -17.68
C LEU A 337 23.49 -10.66 -17.63
N VAL A 338 23.80 -9.45 -17.19
CA VAL A 338 25.18 -8.94 -17.14
C VAL A 338 26.02 -9.73 -16.13
N ILE A 339 25.56 -9.84 -14.89
CA ILE A 339 26.30 -10.53 -13.83
C ILE A 339 26.28 -12.04 -14.03
N GLY A 340 25.13 -12.61 -14.39
CA GLY A 340 25.01 -14.03 -14.68
C GLY A 340 25.88 -14.43 -15.87
N GLY A 341 25.87 -13.63 -16.95
CA GLY A 341 26.74 -13.83 -18.10
C GLY A 341 28.22 -13.80 -17.74
N LEU A 342 28.63 -12.87 -16.86
CA LEU A 342 30.01 -12.76 -16.37
C LEU A 342 30.43 -14.01 -15.57
N VAL A 343 29.60 -14.44 -14.61
CA VAL A 343 29.86 -15.62 -13.77
C VAL A 343 29.90 -16.89 -14.62
N LEU A 344 28.94 -17.06 -15.53
CA LEU A 344 28.95 -18.19 -16.45
C LEU A 344 30.21 -18.15 -17.29
N ALA A 345 30.47 -17.08 -18.05
CA ALA A 345 31.65 -16.94 -18.90
C ALA A 345 32.97 -17.25 -18.18
N PHE A 346 33.11 -16.80 -16.92
CA PHE A 346 34.23 -17.15 -16.07
C PHE A 346 34.32 -18.67 -15.83
N LEU A 347 33.22 -19.30 -15.43
CA LEU A 347 33.15 -20.74 -15.21
C LEU A 347 33.48 -21.55 -16.48
N ARG A 348 33.23 -21.05 -17.72
CA ARG A 348 33.56 -21.80 -18.98
C ARG A 348 35.05 -21.99 -19.07
N LYS A 349 35.75 -20.92 -18.73
CA LYS A 349 37.19 -20.84 -18.92
C LYS A 349 37.91 -21.68 -17.88
N VAL A 350 37.29 -21.87 -16.71
CA VAL A 350 37.87 -22.63 -15.60
C VAL A 350 37.57 -24.13 -15.73
N GLU A 351 36.36 -24.50 -16.15
CA GLU A 351 35.92 -25.89 -16.19
C GLU A 351 35.34 -26.24 -17.57
N SER A 352 35.77 -27.37 -18.12
CA SER A 352 35.39 -27.82 -19.46
C SER A 352 34.08 -28.62 -19.48
N ASN A 353 33.60 -29.07 -18.33
CA ASN A 353 32.38 -29.86 -18.22
C ASN A 353 31.13 -28.99 -18.48
N PRO A 354 30.36 -29.26 -19.55
CA PRO A 354 29.17 -28.48 -19.89
C PRO A 354 28.05 -28.59 -18.84
N GLN A 355 28.03 -29.66 -18.06
CA GLN A 355 27.00 -29.90 -17.04
C GLN A 355 27.14 -28.95 -15.83
N THR A 356 28.38 -28.57 -15.49
CA THR A 356 28.68 -27.63 -14.41
C THR A 356 28.09 -26.24 -14.67
N TRP A 357 28.04 -25.84 -15.95
CA TRP A 357 27.41 -24.58 -16.37
C TRP A 357 25.91 -24.53 -16.14
N VAL A 358 25.22 -25.64 -16.41
CA VAL A 358 23.77 -25.72 -16.20
C VAL A 358 23.43 -25.58 -14.72
N TYR A 359 24.23 -26.19 -13.85
CA TYR A 359 24.05 -26.09 -12.39
C TYR A 359 24.26 -24.66 -11.88
N ALA A 360 25.34 -24.01 -12.32
CA ALA A 360 25.59 -22.61 -11.98
C ALA A 360 24.49 -21.69 -12.53
N ALA A 361 24.04 -21.89 -13.77
CA ALA A 361 22.97 -21.11 -14.37
C ALA A 361 21.66 -21.23 -13.61
N LEU A 362 21.25 -22.46 -13.25
CA LEU A 362 20.05 -22.71 -12.48
C LEU A 362 20.12 -22.07 -11.09
N LEU A 363 21.24 -22.25 -10.37
CA LEU A 363 21.43 -21.62 -9.07
C LEU A 363 21.42 -20.09 -9.16
N MET A 364 22.00 -19.49 -10.20
CA MET A 364 21.93 -18.03 -10.40
C MET A 364 20.49 -17.56 -10.62
N VAL A 365 19.72 -18.24 -11.46
CA VAL A 365 18.30 -17.89 -11.69
C VAL A 365 17.50 -18.00 -10.39
N VAL A 366 17.76 -19.01 -9.56
CA VAL A 366 17.09 -19.14 -8.26
C VAL A 366 17.51 -18.03 -7.29
N PHE A 367 18.81 -17.77 -7.11
CA PHE A 367 19.30 -16.83 -6.11
C PHE A 367 19.22 -15.35 -6.54
N LEU A 368 19.74 -14.99 -7.73
CA LEU A 368 19.70 -13.60 -8.25
C LEU A 368 18.33 -13.27 -8.87
N GLY A 369 17.64 -14.26 -9.43
CA GLY A 369 16.32 -14.06 -10.00
C GLY A 369 15.24 -14.19 -8.94
N LEU A 370 14.84 -15.42 -8.62
CA LEU A 370 13.64 -15.70 -7.82
C LEU A 370 13.74 -15.17 -6.39
N PHE A 371 14.82 -15.45 -5.67
CA PHE A 371 14.96 -14.98 -4.29
C PHE A 371 15.16 -13.47 -4.19
N SER A 372 16.06 -12.89 -5.00
CA SER A 372 16.28 -11.44 -4.95
C SER A 372 15.07 -10.65 -5.41
N LEU A 373 14.38 -11.07 -6.49
CA LEU A 373 13.16 -10.40 -6.98
C LEU A 373 11.96 -10.68 -6.07
N GLY A 374 11.89 -11.87 -5.48
CA GLY A 374 10.89 -12.23 -4.48
C GLY A 374 10.98 -11.34 -3.25
N LEU A 375 12.14 -10.84 -2.89
CA LEU A 375 12.25 -9.89 -1.77
C LEU A 375 11.73 -8.49 -2.10
N LEU A 376 11.72 -8.10 -3.38
CA LEU A 376 11.46 -6.73 -3.84
C LEU A 376 10.06 -6.53 -4.44
N THR A 377 9.37 -7.58 -4.84
CA THR A 377 8.08 -7.49 -5.53
C THR A 377 6.90 -7.74 -4.59
N ARG A 378 5.67 -7.38 -5.01
CA ARG A 378 4.45 -7.67 -4.25
C ARG A 378 4.21 -9.18 -4.05
N TRP A 379 4.73 -10.01 -4.96
CA TRP A 379 4.52 -11.46 -5.00
C TRP A 379 5.55 -12.25 -4.17
N ARG A 380 5.99 -11.69 -3.05
CA ARG A 380 7.14 -12.21 -2.26
C ARG A 380 7.01 -13.69 -1.94
N GLY A 381 5.86 -14.08 -1.40
CA GLY A 381 5.60 -15.46 -1.01
C GLY A 381 5.72 -16.43 -2.18
N LEU A 382 5.15 -16.09 -3.34
CA LEU A 382 5.14 -16.97 -4.52
C LEU A 382 6.54 -17.19 -5.10
N LEU A 383 7.33 -16.13 -5.26
CA LEU A 383 8.67 -16.24 -5.84
C LEU A 383 9.62 -17.00 -4.91
N LEU A 384 9.49 -16.79 -3.59
CA LEU A 384 10.30 -17.51 -2.60
C LEU A 384 9.93 -19.00 -2.53
N THR A 385 8.63 -19.35 -2.59
CA THR A 385 8.22 -20.77 -2.59
C THR A 385 8.63 -21.47 -3.87
N VAL A 386 8.42 -20.87 -5.04
CA VAL A 386 8.86 -21.44 -6.32
C VAL A 386 10.38 -21.60 -6.35
N GLY A 387 11.14 -20.59 -5.89
CA GLY A 387 12.60 -20.69 -5.78
C GLY A 387 13.04 -21.82 -4.84
N GLY A 388 12.36 -21.99 -3.70
CA GLY A 388 12.63 -23.07 -2.76
C GLY A 388 12.33 -24.45 -3.34
N ILE A 389 11.19 -24.62 -4.00
CA ILE A 389 10.82 -25.88 -4.67
C ILE A 389 11.84 -26.24 -5.75
N LEU A 390 12.26 -25.27 -6.57
CA LEU A 390 13.29 -25.48 -7.59
C LEU A 390 14.64 -25.84 -6.98
N LEU A 391 15.03 -25.20 -5.87
CA LEU A 391 16.27 -25.50 -5.17
C LEU A 391 16.27 -26.93 -4.60
N VAL A 392 15.19 -27.33 -3.92
CA VAL A 392 15.03 -28.70 -3.37
C VAL A 392 15.02 -29.72 -4.49
N GLY A 393 14.21 -29.49 -5.53
CA GLY A 393 14.14 -30.37 -6.71
C GLY A 393 15.49 -30.53 -7.40
N PHE A 394 16.27 -29.45 -7.50
CA PHE A 394 17.64 -29.49 -8.03
C PHE A 394 18.56 -30.40 -7.21
N PHE A 395 18.56 -30.28 -5.87
CA PHE A 395 19.39 -31.13 -5.02
C PHE A 395 18.93 -32.59 -5.00
N MET A 396 17.62 -32.85 -5.05
CA MET A 396 17.08 -34.21 -5.18
C MET A 396 17.56 -34.88 -6.48
N GLN A 397 17.49 -34.18 -7.60
CA GLN A 397 17.98 -34.69 -8.89
C GLN A 397 19.48 -34.96 -8.86
N LEU A 398 20.25 -34.07 -8.24
CA LEU A 398 21.70 -34.23 -8.16
C LEU A 398 22.10 -35.41 -7.28
N ALA A 399 21.42 -35.61 -6.15
CA ALA A 399 21.63 -36.76 -5.26
C ALA A 399 21.25 -38.09 -5.96
N ALA A 400 20.14 -38.11 -6.69
CA ALA A 400 19.71 -39.30 -7.45
C ALA A 400 20.73 -39.69 -8.52
N ARG A 401 21.30 -38.72 -9.25
CA ARG A 401 22.34 -38.95 -10.25
C ARG A 401 23.64 -39.48 -9.65
N PHE A 402 24.01 -39.02 -8.45
CA PHE A 402 25.20 -39.50 -7.76
C PHE A 402 25.04 -40.98 -7.34
N LYS A 403 23.90 -41.34 -6.74
CA LYS A 403 23.62 -42.73 -6.33
C LYS A 403 23.58 -43.70 -7.52
N ALA A 404 23.07 -43.26 -8.67
CA ALA A 404 23.06 -44.07 -9.90
C ALA A 404 24.46 -44.36 -10.47
N LYS A 405 25.48 -43.59 -10.07
CA LYS A 405 26.87 -43.74 -10.54
C LYS A 405 27.69 -44.68 -9.63
N GLU A 406 27.18 -45.04 -8.45
CA GLU A 406 27.81 -45.98 -7.54
C GLU A 406 27.52 -47.43 -8.01
N PRO A 407 28.53 -48.26 -8.33
CA PRO A 407 28.30 -49.59 -8.86
C PRO A 407 27.61 -50.46 -7.80
N ILE A 408 26.49 -51.09 -8.18
CA ILE A 408 25.80 -52.10 -7.38
C ILE A 408 26.77 -53.28 -7.23
N SER A 409 27.43 -53.37 -6.08
CA SER A 409 28.27 -54.53 -5.74
C SER A 409 27.34 -55.75 -5.59
N PRO A 410 27.62 -56.89 -6.26
CA PRO A 410 26.76 -58.05 -6.14
C PRO A 410 26.81 -58.59 -4.70
N PRO A 411 25.68 -59.11 -4.17
CA PRO A 411 25.66 -59.70 -2.84
C PRO A 411 26.61 -60.91 -2.82
N SER A 412 27.52 -60.92 -1.86
CA SER A 412 28.35 -62.08 -1.55
C SER A 412 27.45 -63.28 -1.27
N SER A 413 27.61 -64.34 -2.06
CA SER A 413 27.00 -65.64 -1.85
C SER A 413 27.29 -66.14 -0.44
N VAL A 414 26.25 -66.25 0.39
CA VAL A 414 26.28 -67.07 1.60
C VAL A 414 25.79 -68.46 1.20
N GLU A 415 26.66 -69.44 1.46
CA GLU A 415 26.46 -70.87 1.26
C GLU A 415 25.17 -71.38 1.90
N GLU A 416 24.54 -72.32 1.20
CA GLU A 416 23.49 -73.21 1.68
C GLU A 416 24.04 -74.15 2.76
N GLU A 417 23.32 -74.26 3.89
CA GLU A 417 23.22 -75.52 4.63
C GLU A 417 21.78 -75.71 5.14
N GLY A 418 21.03 -76.54 4.41
CA GLY A 418 20.27 -77.71 4.90
C GLY A 418 19.12 -77.56 5.91
N PRO A 419 17.99 -78.29 5.72
CA PRO A 419 16.71 -78.01 6.37
C PRO A 419 16.37 -78.95 7.55
N THR A 420 15.45 -78.52 8.41
CA THR A 420 14.71 -79.44 9.28
C THR A 420 13.23 -79.07 9.37
N ILE A 421 12.42 -80.03 8.94
CA ILE A 421 10.95 -80.10 8.94
C ILE A 421 10.46 -80.37 10.37
N VAL A 422 9.39 -79.69 10.81
CA VAL A 422 8.39 -80.27 11.73
C VAL A 422 6.99 -79.78 11.31
N GLU A 423 6.17 -80.76 10.94
CA GLU A 423 4.74 -80.69 10.64
C GLU A 423 3.89 -80.33 11.89
N ALA A 424 2.91 -79.44 11.74
CA ALA A 424 1.46 -79.71 11.74
C ALA A 424 0.79 -79.69 13.13
N GLU A 425 -0.25 -78.85 13.26
CA GLU A 425 -1.61 -79.35 13.53
C GLU A 425 -2.67 -78.25 13.33
N MET A 426 -3.77 -78.66 12.70
CA MET A 426 -4.97 -77.88 12.41
C MET A 426 -5.91 -77.84 13.63
N GLY A 427 -6.52 -76.67 13.89
CA GLY A 427 -7.66 -76.52 14.79
C GLY A 427 -8.74 -75.67 14.13
N ILE A 428 -9.95 -76.23 14.03
CA ILE A 428 -11.13 -75.75 13.31
C ILE A 428 -11.98 -74.83 14.20
N GLY A 429 -12.64 -73.83 13.59
CA GLY A 429 -13.77 -73.05 14.14
C GLY A 429 -13.36 -71.59 14.40
N GLU A 430 -13.99 -70.55 13.84
CA GLU A 430 -15.42 -70.34 13.72
C GLU A 430 -15.70 -69.23 12.69
N THR A 431 -16.67 -69.48 11.80
CA THR A 431 -17.09 -68.53 10.75
C THR A 431 -18.22 -67.66 11.26
N ARG A 432 -17.99 -66.35 11.43
CA ARG A 432 -19.07 -65.36 11.57
C ARG A 432 -19.04 -64.37 10.40
N ARG A 433 -19.94 -64.59 9.43
CA ARG A 433 -20.35 -63.57 8.44
C ARG A 433 -21.18 -62.49 9.14
N ILE A 434 -20.79 -61.22 9.02
CA ILE A 434 -21.69 -60.05 8.91
C ILE A 434 -20.89 -59.01 8.09
N ALA A 435 -21.13 -58.94 6.78
CA ALA A 435 -21.95 -57.93 6.11
C ALA A 435 -21.31 -56.52 6.10
N ASN A 436 -20.97 -56.11 4.89
CA ASN A 436 -20.71 -54.74 4.47
C ASN A 436 -21.91 -53.84 4.79
N PRO A 437 -21.70 -52.60 5.23
CA PRO A 437 -22.47 -51.53 4.63
C PRO A 437 -21.55 -50.37 4.20
N ALA A 438 -21.63 -50.08 2.90
CA ALA A 438 -21.43 -48.74 2.39
C ALA A 438 -22.45 -47.80 3.06
N GLY A 439 -21.98 -46.69 3.62
CA GLY A 439 -22.84 -45.60 4.06
C GLY A 439 -22.26 -44.77 5.21
N ALA A 440 -22.29 -43.45 5.01
CA ALA A 440 -22.04 -42.39 5.98
C ALA A 440 -20.57 -42.04 6.30
N TYR A 441 -20.03 -41.12 5.50
CA TYR A 441 -19.10 -40.12 5.99
C TYR A 441 -19.78 -39.32 7.10
N ALA A 442 -19.52 -39.69 8.36
CA ALA A 442 -19.83 -38.84 9.50
C ALA A 442 -18.67 -37.85 9.65
N HIS A 443 -18.93 -36.60 9.25
CA HIS A 443 -18.11 -35.46 9.60
C HIS A 443 -18.15 -35.35 11.13
N GLN A 444 -17.04 -35.68 11.81
CA GLN A 444 -16.87 -35.31 13.21
C GLN A 444 -16.77 -33.79 13.26
N VAL A 445 -17.91 -33.13 13.51
CA VAL A 445 -17.94 -31.75 13.95
C VAL A 445 -17.35 -31.76 15.36
N ILE A 446 -16.06 -31.42 15.45
CA ILE A 446 -15.50 -30.96 16.71
C ILE A 446 -16.24 -29.64 16.97
N GLU A 447 -17.12 -29.61 17.96
CA GLU A 447 -17.62 -28.36 18.53
C GLU A 447 -16.42 -27.65 19.16
N GLU A 448 -15.72 -26.86 18.36
CA GLU A 448 -14.68 -25.96 18.86
C GLU A 448 -15.38 -24.85 19.64
N THR A 449 -15.32 -24.93 20.97
CA THR A 449 -15.74 -23.83 21.85
C THR A 449 -14.71 -22.71 21.76
N PHE A 450 -15.10 -21.60 21.12
CA PHE A 450 -14.27 -20.41 21.00
C PHE A 450 -14.47 -19.49 22.21
N GLU A 451 -13.41 -19.27 22.99
CA GLU A 451 -13.45 -18.35 24.15
C GLU A 451 -13.24 -16.89 23.75
N LYS A 452 -12.66 -16.64 22.56
CA LYS A 452 -12.37 -15.30 22.04
C LYS A 452 -12.92 -15.14 20.64
N PHE A 453 -13.35 -13.94 20.28
CA PHE A 453 -13.80 -13.60 18.94
C PHE A 453 -13.01 -12.42 18.42
N CYS A 454 -12.65 -12.45 17.15
CA CYS A 454 -11.94 -11.34 16.52
C CYS A 454 -12.87 -10.12 16.48
N PRO A 455 -12.50 -8.99 17.11
CA PRO A 455 -13.36 -7.80 17.15
C PRO A 455 -13.56 -7.14 15.78
N ARG A 456 -12.77 -7.51 14.76
CA ARG A 456 -12.89 -6.97 13.40
C ARG A 456 -13.80 -7.81 12.49
N CYS A 457 -13.72 -9.14 12.56
CA CYS A 457 -14.46 -10.02 11.64
C CYS A 457 -15.44 -10.98 12.34
N GLY A 458 -15.50 -10.95 13.67
CA GLY A 458 -16.40 -11.79 14.47
C GLY A 458 -16.05 -13.28 14.49
N ARG A 459 -14.93 -13.71 13.90
CA ARG A 459 -14.51 -15.12 13.88
C ARG A 459 -13.99 -15.57 15.25
N GLY A 460 -14.38 -16.75 15.69
CA GLY A 460 -13.85 -17.40 16.90
C GLY A 460 -12.36 -17.71 16.79
N LEU A 461 -11.63 -17.51 17.87
CA LEU A 461 -10.18 -17.67 17.98
C LEU A 461 -9.87 -18.66 19.10
N LEU A 462 -8.95 -19.59 18.82
CA LEU A 462 -8.40 -20.48 19.82
C LEU A 462 -7.40 -19.69 20.72
N PRO A 463 -7.24 -20.05 22.01
CA PRO A 463 -6.51 -19.22 22.99
C PRO A 463 -5.06 -18.86 22.62
N ASP A 464 -4.42 -19.69 21.79
CA ASP A 464 -2.99 -19.61 21.45
C ASP A 464 -2.70 -18.86 20.14
N TYR A 465 -3.73 -18.37 19.43
CA TYR A 465 -3.52 -17.59 18.22
C TYR A 465 -3.03 -16.18 18.57
N THR A 466 -1.96 -15.76 17.90
CA THR A 466 -1.41 -14.39 18.01
C THR A 466 -1.88 -13.49 16.88
N PHE A 467 -2.59 -14.03 15.90
CA PHE A 467 -3.18 -13.31 14.79
C PHE A 467 -4.47 -14.00 14.35
N CYS A 468 -5.43 -13.22 13.85
CA CYS A 468 -6.69 -13.79 13.36
C CYS A 468 -6.50 -14.43 11.98
N PRO A 469 -6.76 -15.75 11.78
CA PRO A 469 -6.62 -16.40 10.48
C PRO A 469 -7.69 -15.96 9.47
N GLY A 470 -8.77 -15.28 9.90
CA GLY A 470 -9.79 -14.73 9.01
C GLY A 470 -9.37 -13.42 8.35
N CYS A 471 -8.85 -12.47 9.12
CA CYS A 471 -8.55 -11.11 8.64
C CYS A 471 -7.06 -10.75 8.65
N GLY A 472 -6.18 -11.64 9.12
CA GLY A 472 -4.72 -11.47 9.13
C GLY A 472 -4.17 -10.41 10.09
N HIS A 473 -4.99 -9.88 11.01
CA HIS A 473 -4.57 -8.86 11.97
C HIS A 473 -4.01 -9.48 13.26
N ASP A 474 -2.94 -8.89 13.78
CA ASP A 474 -2.31 -9.27 15.04
C ASP A 474 -3.23 -8.96 16.23
N GLU A 475 -3.40 -9.92 17.14
CA GLU A 475 -4.25 -9.75 18.33
C GLU A 475 -3.64 -8.77 19.34
N ARG A 476 -2.32 -8.55 19.31
CA ARG A 476 -1.62 -7.61 20.20
C ARG A 476 -2.01 -6.16 19.95
N ALA A 477 -2.63 -5.88 18.80
CA ALA A 477 -3.10 -4.56 18.44
C ALA A 477 -4.51 -4.26 18.98
N PHE A 478 -5.06 -5.08 19.89
CA PHE A 478 -6.36 -4.80 20.52
C PHE A 478 -6.20 -4.51 22.01
N LEU A 479 -6.64 -3.32 22.43
CA LEU A 479 -6.70 -2.90 23.83
C LEU A 479 -8.12 -3.08 24.36
N ALA A 480 -8.26 -3.80 25.48
CA ALA A 480 -9.52 -3.86 26.21
C ALA A 480 -9.65 -2.65 27.12
N CYS A 481 -10.73 -1.89 26.98
CA CYS A 481 -11.03 -0.79 27.89
C CYS A 481 -11.32 -1.33 29.29
N GLN A 482 -10.61 -0.85 30.32
CA GLN A 482 -10.82 -1.30 31.71
C GLN A 482 -12.21 -0.93 32.26
N HIS A 483 -12.87 0.07 31.67
CA HIS A 483 -14.17 0.55 32.14
C HIS A 483 -15.35 -0.22 31.53
N CYS A 484 -15.33 -0.49 30.22
CA CYS A 484 -16.46 -1.13 29.52
C CYS A 484 -16.16 -2.53 28.97
N GLY A 485 -14.93 -3.01 29.08
CA GLY A 485 -14.50 -4.33 28.61
C GLY A 485 -14.45 -4.51 27.10
N ARG A 486 -14.83 -3.50 26.30
CA ARG A 486 -14.76 -3.57 24.83
C ARG A 486 -13.33 -3.47 24.33
N GLN A 487 -13.01 -4.29 23.33
CA GLN A 487 -11.71 -4.30 22.67
C GLN A 487 -11.71 -3.35 21.47
N HIS A 488 -10.67 -2.52 21.39
CA HIS A 488 -10.48 -1.54 20.33
C HIS A 488 -9.13 -1.74 19.67
N TYR A 489 -9.07 -1.54 18.35
CA TYR A 489 -7.83 -1.62 17.60
C TYR A 489 -6.96 -0.39 17.86
N ALA A 490 -5.73 -0.60 18.32
CA ALA A 490 -4.70 0.41 18.54
C ALA A 490 -3.38 -0.13 18.01
N ALA A 491 -2.74 0.58 17.07
CA ALA A 491 -1.45 0.16 16.52
C ALA A 491 -0.32 0.20 17.57
N ASP A 492 -0.48 1.07 18.58
CA ASP A 492 0.33 1.18 19.78
C ASP A 492 -0.54 1.65 20.96
N ARG A 493 -0.04 1.57 22.19
CA ARG A 493 -0.80 1.94 23.41
C ARG A 493 -0.99 3.46 23.55
N GLU A 494 -0.25 4.26 22.79
CA GLU A 494 -0.24 5.73 22.88
C GLU A 494 -1.25 6.38 21.91
N SER A 495 -1.67 5.67 20.85
CA SER A 495 -2.58 6.15 19.81
C SER A 495 -4.04 6.32 20.26
N LEU A 496 -4.43 5.74 21.39
CA LEU A 496 -5.80 5.81 21.94
C LEU A 496 -5.78 6.29 23.39
N ALA A 497 -5.89 7.61 23.58
CA ALA A 497 -6.01 8.22 24.91
C ALA A 497 -7.38 7.95 25.58
N PHE A 498 -8.44 7.71 24.78
CA PHE A 498 -9.80 7.51 25.28
C PHE A 498 -10.51 6.39 24.53
N CYS A 499 -11.36 5.64 25.23
CA CYS A 499 -12.20 4.58 24.69
C CYS A 499 -13.30 5.17 23.79
N PRO A 500 -13.37 4.80 22.50
CA PRO A 500 -14.41 5.30 21.59
C PRO A 500 -15.83 4.90 22.01
N SER A 501 -15.98 3.83 22.79
CA SER A 501 -17.30 3.34 23.22
C SER A 501 -17.85 4.06 24.45
N CYS A 502 -17.00 4.48 25.39
CA CYS A 502 -17.46 5.02 26.68
C CYS A 502 -16.78 6.32 27.11
N GLY A 503 -15.80 6.81 26.36
CA GLY A 503 -15.07 8.05 26.66
C GLY A 503 -14.07 7.95 27.83
N ALA A 504 -13.97 6.80 28.51
CA ALA A 504 -13.01 6.59 29.59
C ALA A 504 -11.57 6.42 29.06
N CYS A 505 -10.56 6.83 29.82
CA CYS A 505 -9.15 6.57 29.52
C CYS A 505 -8.86 5.04 29.54
N PHE A 506 -7.97 4.57 28.66
CA PHE A 506 -7.69 3.14 28.45
C PHE A 506 -6.94 2.45 29.60
#